data_AF-A0A3P7MS40-F1
#
_entry.id   AF-A0A3P7MS40-F1
#
_cell.length_a   1.000
_cell.length_b   1.000
_cell.length_c   1.000
_cell.angle_alpha   90.00
_cell.angle_beta   90.00
_cell.angle_gamma   90.00
#
_symmetry.space_group_name_H-M   'P 1'
#
loop_
_entity.id
_entity.type
_entity.pdbx_description
1 polymer ?
#
loop_
_entity_poly.entity_id
_entity_poly.type
_entity_poly.pdbx_seq_one_letter_code
_entity_poly.pdbx_strand_id
1 'polypeptide(L)'
;MARSLQSGNRVTLPNRTSSAARVKRSWADQLLSTFGQVPCYETPIPGMDYLTQFTVEANSYEQLFELNYLKMLCSLHDYLADQLQPFSNITPYRNIWSLPNYISCLSPNLLANCSFLTEDDIRYVHAIVDYCRPYRRQIVNCRRNCFVDCPRCSDVPENCSSQMIFDFFYRILPKNLNSQPIYINGFLPIFTLSGYRSRGFYNATVNHYINLQNALRNFSRQRRSFILKGLSMDIKRDILYDGAKRDSLLACGAAFCVFFVVFLYSLNVLFCFTVAFMLLGSVLSALALYSLFTTTFPLLNLVVFVLLLAIGSDDAFVLLNSFPPTDVTPATVHECLSHTASAMLLTSASTAVPFFTNILSSVVVFRQVLSSSEFFIVKFDFKRRRCFGLFAGLTLVFNYLLEISFLPAVLIFQNRRMHRRCSSAWRLFRKLNYLMRDLLPFVIVSGRFIWLTSLAVIVALAGFTCYTNLQFPEYNPLQLFVNSNEHEWYDNNAEREFA
;
A
#
# COMPACT_ATOMS: atom_id res chain seq x y z
N MET A 1 8.61 30.13 22.29
CA MET A 1 9.81 29.43 22.78
C MET A 1 9.37 28.22 23.57
N ALA A 2 9.27 27.05 22.93
CA ALA A 2 8.96 25.79 23.60
C ALA A 2 10.29 25.15 24.02
N ARG A 3 10.60 25.14 25.32
CA ARG A 3 11.74 24.37 25.85
C ARG A 3 11.36 22.88 25.77
N SER A 4 12.16 22.07 25.05
CA SER A 4 12.07 20.61 25.13
C SER A 4 12.48 20.17 26.54
N LEU A 5 11.66 19.36 27.22
CA LEU A 5 12.07 18.82 28.53
C LEU A 5 13.19 17.78 28.44
N GLN A 6 13.51 17.34 27.23
CA GLN A 6 14.65 16.45 27.00
C GLN A 6 16.00 17.17 27.05
N SER A 7 16.00 18.52 27.13
CA SER A 7 17.18 19.29 27.52
C SER A 7 16.91 20.06 28.82
N GLY A 8 17.28 19.46 29.96
CA GLY A 8 17.10 20.10 31.27
C GLY A 8 17.51 19.22 32.44
N ASN A 9 17.96 19.84 33.53
CA ASN A 9 18.58 19.23 34.73
C ASN A 9 17.85 17.99 35.28
N ARG A 10 18.63 17.08 35.88
CA ARG A 10 18.14 15.89 36.59
C ARG A 10 17.11 16.29 37.65
N VAL A 11 15.83 16.08 37.35
CA VAL A 11 14.76 16.16 38.35
C VAL A 11 14.67 14.79 39.01
N THR A 12 15.42 14.60 40.10
CA THR A 12 15.22 13.44 40.97
C THR A 12 13.93 13.64 41.76
N LEU A 13 12.94 12.78 41.51
CA LEU A 13 11.76 12.73 42.37
C LEU A 13 12.19 12.26 43.77
N PRO A 14 11.65 12.83 44.86
CA PRO A 14 12.15 12.57 46.21
C PRO A 14 12.10 11.08 46.57
N ASN A 15 13.19 10.64 47.20
CA ASN A 15 13.49 9.25 47.52
C ASN A 15 12.48 8.66 48.52
N ARG A 16 11.86 7.53 48.17
CA ARG A 16 10.76 6.93 48.93
C ARG A 16 11.32 5.89 49.90
N THR A 17 11.82 6.34 51.05
CA THR A 17 12.00 5.44 52.20
C THR A 17 10.70 5.40 53.00
N SER A 18 10.32 4.20 53.44
CA SER A 18 9.07 3.84 54.12
C SER A 18 7.83 3.60 53.24
N SER A 19 7.48 2.32 53.19
CA SER A 19 6.17 1.63 53.18
C SER A 19 4.89 2.43 53.48
N ALA A 20 4.70 3.62 52.93
CA ALA A 20 3.43 4.34 52.98
C ALA A 20 2.64 4.10 51.68
N ALA A 21 1.41 3.60 51.85
CA ALA A 21 0.43 3.38 50.81
C ALA A 21 0.40 4.51 49.77
N ARG A 22 0.22 4.12 48.50
CA ARG A 22 0.08 4.97 47.32
C ARG A 22 -0.84 6.17 47.61
N VAL A 23 -0.28 7.31 48.01
CA VAL A 23 -1.04 8.56 48.16
C VAL A 23 -1.54 8.94 46.78
N LYS A 24 -2.86 8.90 46.61
CA LYS A 24 -3.57 9.33 45.40
C LYS A 24 -3.08 10.75 45.08
N ARG A 25 -2.38 10.92 43.96
CA ARG A 25 -1.99 12.25 43.47
C ARG A 25 -3.26 13.09 43.27
N SER A 26 -3.16 14.40 43.53
CA SER A 26 -4.25 15.35 43.29
C SER A 26 -4.69 15.27 41.83
N TRP A 27 -5.99 15.42 41.56
CA TRP A 27 -6.55 15.42 40.20
C TRP A 27 -5.87 16.46 39.29
N ALA A 28 -5.38 17.56 39.87
CA ALA A 28 -4.61 18.57 39.16
C ALA A 28 -3.24 18.06 38.67
N ASP A 29 -2.54 17.24 39.45
CA ASP A 29 -1.27 16.61 39.04
C ASP A 29 -1.50 15.52 38.00
N GLN A 30 -2.62 14.78 38.10
CA GLN A 30 -3.02 13.83 37.08
C GLN A 30 -3.32 14.54 35.76
N LEU A 31 -4.04 15.67 35.78
CA LEU A 31 -4.23 16.51 34.60
C LEU A 31 -2.91 17.07 34.06
N LEU A 32 -2.06 17.63 34.90
CA LEU A 32 -0.76 18.16 34.48
C LEU A 32 0.16 17.08 33.91
N SER A 33 0.10 15.84 34.40
CA SER A 33 0.81 14.70 33.77
C SER A 33 0.16 14.21 32.48
N THR A 34 -1.16 14.38 32.33
CA THR A 34 -1.91 14.04 31.12
C THR A 34 -1.70 15.07 30.00
N PHE A 35 -1.50 16.34 30.38
CA PHE A 35 -1.35 17.49 29.47
C PHE A 35 0.08 18.05 29.39
N GLY A 36 1.00 17.56 30.21
CA GLY A 36 2.28 18.22 30.46
C GLY A 36 3.44 17.25 30.62
N GLN A 37 4.36 17.35 29.66
CA GLN A 37 5.80 17.47 29.89
C GLN A 37 6.59 16.27 30.48
N VAL A 38 5.99 15.35 31.22
CA VAL A 38 6.65 14.19 31.84
C VAL A 38 6.16 12.89 31.17
N PRO A 39 7.05 12.00 30.71
CA PRO A 39 6.65 10.78 29.99
C PRO A 39 6.03 9.70 30.88
N CYS A 40 6.13 9.83 32.20
CA CYS A 40 5.72 8.80 33.15
C CYS A 40 4.26 8.99 33.61
N TYR A 41 3.44 7.96 33.42
CA TYR A 41 2.00 8.00 33.71
C TYR A 41 1.52 6.73 34.42
N GLU A 42 0.48 6.85 35.24
CA GLU A 42 -0.15 5.68 35.89
C GLU A 42 -1.53 5.34 35.30
N THR A 43 -2.12 6.26 34.52
CA THR A 43 -3.42 6.14 33.87
C THR A 43 -3.25 5.99 32.36
N PRO A 44 -4.10 5.19 31.69
CA PRO A 44 -3.99 4.99 30.24
C PRO A 44 -4.07 6.33 29.48
N ILE A 45 -3.21 6.50 28.48
CA ILE A 45 -3.22 7.69 27.63
C ILE A 45 -4.44 7.61 26.70
N PRO A 46 -5.35 8.61 26.73
CA PRO A 46 -6.54 8.58 25.91
C PRO A 46 -6.18 8.68 24.42
N GLY A 47 -6.69 7.73 23.64
CA GLY A 47 -6.51 7.71 22.18
C GLY A 47 -5.09 7.35 21.71
N MET A 48 -4.31 6.66 22.55
CA MET A 48 -2.94 6.23 22.18
C MET A 48 -2.90 5.39 20.89
N ASP A 49 -3.91 4.57 20.62
CA ASP A 49 -3.97 3.75 19.41
C ASP A 49 -4.16 4.57 18.11
N TYR A 50 -4.67 5.80 18.23
CA TYR A 50 -4.85 6.73 17.10
C TYR A 50 -3.64 7.62 16.85
N LEU A 51 -2.59 7.51 17.68
CA LEU A 51 -1.34 8.20 17.46
C LEU A 51 -0.58 7.57 16.31
N THR A 52 0.25 8.36 15.64
CA THR A 52 1.12 7.84 14.60
C THR A 52 2.20 6.96 15.22
N GLN A 53 2.44 5.82 14.59
CA GLN A 53 3.34 4.79 15.09
C GLN A 53 4.51 4.62 14.13
N PHE A 54 5.68 4.27 14.66
CA PHE A 54 6.86 3.92 13.87
C PHE A 54 7.50 2.67 14.45
N THR A 55 8.00 1.81 13.56
CA THR A 55 8.62 0.55 13.93
C THR A 55 10.08 0.54 13.53
N VAL A 56 10.95 0.17 14.46
CA VAL A 56 12.40 0.10 14.29
C VAL A 56 12.86 -1.34 14.42
N GLU A 57 13.78 -1.74 13.56
CA GLU A 57 14.47 -3.03 13.66
C GLU A 57 15.68 -2.95 14.58
N ALA A 58 15.78 -3.93 15.48
CA ALA A 58 16.94 -4.21 16.32
C ALA A 58 17.44 -5.62 16.03
N ASN A 59 18.76 -5.83 16.14
CA ASN A 59 19.40 -7.10 15.79
C ASN A 59 19.13 -8.19 16.83
N SER A 60 19.07 -7.82 18.11
CA SER A 60 18.93 -8.76 19.22
C SER A 60 18.23 -8.15 20.43
N TYR A 61 17.80 -9.01 21.37
CA TYR A 61 17.16 -8.60 22.62
C TYR A 61 18.11 -7.77 23.48
N GLU A 62 19.36 -8.19 23.59
CA GLU A 62 20.40 -7.49 24.36
C GLU A 62 20.65 -6.07 23.83
N GLN A 63 20.58 -5.87 22.51
CA GLN A 63 20.77 -4.54 21.91
C GLN A 63 19.70 -3.54 22.38
N LEU A 64 18.49 -4.00 22.72
CA LEU A 64 17.41 -3.13 23.23
C LEU A 64 17.79 -2.47 24.56
N PHE A 65 18.66 -3.10 25.34
CA PHE A 65 19.10 -2.65 26.65
C PHE A 65 20.55 -2.14 26.62
N GLU A 66 21.08 -1.81 25.45
CA GLU A 66 22.38 -1.16 25.34
C GLU A 66 22.23 0.37 25.53
N LEU A 67 23.04 0.96 26.40
CA LEU A 67 23.00 2.39 26.71
C LEU A 67 23.16 3.27 25.45
N ASN A 68 24.05 2.89 24.54
CA ASN A 68 24.30 3.62 23.29
C ASN A 68 23.08 3.60 22.37
N TYR A 69 22.41 2.45 22.26
CA TYR A 69 21.21 2.29 21.46
C TYR A 69 20.04 3.11 22.02
N LEU A 70 19.86 3.10 23.34
CA LEU A 70 18.82 3.88 24.02
C LEU A 70 19.05 5.39 23.92
N LYS A 71 20.29 5.86 24.07
CA LYS A 71 20.65 7.27 23.86
C LYS A 71 20.44 7.71 22.42
N MET A 72 20.74 6.84 21.46
CA MET A 72 20.44 7.11 20.05
C MET A 72 18.93 7.26 19.83
N LEU A 73 18.11 6.35 20.35
CA LEU A 73 16.64 6.45 20.26
C LEU A 73 16.08 7.67 20.98
N CYS A 74 16.69 8.09 22.10
CA CYS A 74 16.33 9.30 22.81
C CYS A 74 16.58 10.55 21.95
N SER A 75 17.74 10.62 21.26
CA SER A 75 18.10 11.75 20.38
C SER A 75 17.15 11.97 19.19
N LEU A 76 16.31 10.98 18.87
CA LEU A 76 15.29 11.09 17.83
C LEU A 76 14.31 12.23 18.10
N HIS A 77 13.99 12.48 19.37
CA HIS A 77 13.04 13.53 19.74
C HIS A 77 13.55 14.93 19.41
N ASP A 78 14.82 15.21 19.74
CA ASP A 78 15.44 16.49 19.40
C ASP A 78 15.58 16.65 17.89
N TYR A 79 15.89 15.57 17.17
CA TYR A 79 15.98 15.60 15.70
C TYR A 79 14.65 15.90 15.01
N LEU A 80 13.53 15.43 15.57
CA LEU A 80 12.20 15.62 15.00
C LEU A 80 11.49 16.89 15.49
N ALA A 81 12.08 17.66 16.40
CA ALA A 81 11.44 18.81 17.05
C ALA A 81 10.86 19.81 16.04
N ASP A 82 11.62 20.16 15.00
CA ASP A 82 11.19 21.11 13.96
C ASP A 82 10.00 20.58 13.16
N GLN A 83 9.98 19.29 12.84
CA GLN A 83 8.90 18.65 12.07
C GLN A 83 7.64 18.44 12.92
N LEU A 84 7.78 18.38 14.24
CA LEU A 84 6.66 18.25 15.18
C LEU A 84 6.05 19.61 15.57
N GLN A 85 6.77 20.71 15.37
CA GLN A 85 6.32 22.06 15.69
C GLN A 85 4.96 22.44 15.06
N PRO A 86 4.63 22.10 13.79
CA PRO A 86 3.32 22.43 13.21
C PRO A 86 2.14 21.79 13.95
N PHE A 87 2.36 20.63 14.58
CA PHE A 87 1.35 19.92 15.35
C PHE A 87 1.23 20.44 16.78
N SER A 88 2.16 21.29 17.22
CA SER A 88 2.26 21.73 18.60
C SER A 88 1.00 22.43 19.12
N ASN A 89 0.26 23.09 18.24
CA ASN A 89 -0.94 23.83 18.63
C ASN A 89 -2.21 22.98 18.54
N ILE A 90 -2.11 21.78 17.98
CA ILE A 90 -3.24 20.89 17.70
C ILE A 90 -3.27 19.76 18.72
N THR A 91 -2.11 19.16 19.04
CA THR A 91 -2.02 18.08 20.01
C THR A 91 -1.60 18.53 21.41
N PRO A 92 -2.22 17.94 22.45
CA PRO A 92 -1.81 18.17 23.83
C PRO A 92 -0.48 17.47 24.15
N TYR A 93 -0.15 16.41 23.44
CA TYR A 93 1.02 15.58 23.71
C TYR A 93 2.32 16.20 23.18
N ARG A 94 3.40 16.05 23.96
CA ARG A 94 4.72 16.64 23.65
C ARG A 94 5.84 15.62 23.53
N ASN A 95 5.73 14.50 24.24
CA ASN A 95 6.80 13.52 24.33
C ASN A 95 6.56 12.36 23.35
N ILE A 96 7.63 11.88 22.73
CA ILE A 96 7.61 10.63 21.96
C ILE A 96 7.58 9.48 22.96
N TRP A 97 6.71 8.49 22.78
CA TRP A 97 6.73 7.28 23.59
C TRP A 97 7.50 6.19 22.87
N SER A 98 8.78 6.09 23.19
CA SER A 98 9.70 5.08 22.68
C SER A 98 10.31 4.30 23.84
N LEU A 99 10.94 3.16 23.54
CA LEU A 99 11.65 2.30 24.48
C LEU A 99 12.43 3.05 25.59
N PRO A 100 13.32 4.03 25.30
CA PRO A 100 14.08 4.72 26.34
C PRO A 100 13.21 5.53 27.32
N ASN A 101 12.07 6.07 26.88
CA ASN A 101 11.18 6.82 27.76
C ASN A 101 10.39 5.92 28.71
N TYR A 102 10.10 4.68 28.30
CA TYR A 102 9.57 3.68 29.23
C TYR A 102 10.63 3.25 30.24
N ILE A 103 11.86 3.00 29.79
CA ILE A 103 12.96 2.61 30.68
C ILE A 103 13.27 3.71 31.69
N SER A 104 13.28 4.99 31.29
CA SER A 104 13.54 6.10 32.21
C SER A 104 12.48 6.18 33.32
N CYS A 105 11.22 5.91 32.99
CA CYS A 105 10.12 5.91 33.94
C CYS A 105 10.03 4.67 34.83
N LEU A 106 10.45 3.51 34.33
CA LEU A 106 10.52 2.25 35.10
C LEU A 106 11.78 2.14 35.96
N SER A 107 12.77 2.99 35.71
CA SER A 107 13.99 3.08 36.52
C SER A 107 13.67 3.45 37.98
N PRO A 108 14.48 3.01 38.95
CA PRO A 108 14.25 3.31 40.36
C PRO A 108 14.37 4.81 40.66
N ASN A 109 15.13 5.53 39.82
CA ASN A 109 15.36 6.97 39.92
C ASN A 109 14.22 7.82 39.32
N LEU A 110 13.22 7.20 38.68
CA LEU A 110 12.06 7.84 38.05
C LEU A 110 12.45 9.07 37.19
N LEU A 111 13.37 8.84 36.25
CA LEU A 111 13.93 9.89 35.42
C LEU A 111 12.89 10.41 34.42
N ALA A 112 12.64 11.72 34.45
CA ALA A 112 11.75 12.39 33.50
C ALA A 112 12.34 12.52 32.08
N ASN A 113 13.65 12.38 31.93
CA ASN A 113 14.38 12.58 30.68
C ASN A 113 15.27 11.37 30.37
N CYS A 114 15.17 10.85 29.15
CA CYS A 114 15.94 9.70 28.67
C CYS A 114 17.45 9.97 28.51
N SER A 115 17.88 11.23 28.39
CA SER A 115 19.29 11.59 28.22
C SER A 115 20.17 11.23 29.42
N PHE A 116 19.58 11.15 30.62
CA PHE A 116 20.29 10.85 31.87
C PHE A 116 20.30 9.36 32.25
N LEU A 117 19.86 8.47 31.36
CA LEU A 117 19.91 7.03 31.61
C LEU A 117 21.34 6.57 31.90
N THR A 118 21.48 5.77 32.95
CA THR A 118 22.74 5.10 33.33
C THR A 118 22.64 3.60 33.09
N GLU A 119 23.78 2.89 33.07
CA GLU A 119 23.78 1.43 32.91
C GLU A 119 23.06 0.72 34.06
N ASP A 120 23.16 1.23 35.29
CA ASP A 120 22.52 0.63 36.46
C ASP A 120 20.98 0.71 36.36
N ASP A 121 20.45 1.84 35.87
CA ASP A 121 19.03 1.99 35.59
C ASP A 121 18.54 0.96 34.56
N ILE A 122 19.34 0.73 33.52
CA ILE A 122 19.00 -0.20 32.44
C ILE A 122 19.04 -1.65 32.95
N ARG A 123 20.07 -2.04 33.72
CA ARG A 123 20.17 -3.38 34.31
C ARG A 123 19.00 -3.68 35.24
N TYR A 124 18.56 -2.70 36.03
CA TYR A 124 17.39 -2.85 36.89
C TYR A 124 16.12 -3.10 36.09
N VAL A 125 15.86 -2.30 35.05
CA VAL A 125 14.68 -2.48 34.19
C VAL A 125 14.75 -3.78 33.41
N HIS A 126 15.93 -4.17 32.91
CA HIS A 126 16.15 -5.46 32.25
C HIS A 126 15.72 -6.63 33.16
N ALA A 127 16.16 -6.64 34.42
CA ALA A 127 15.77 -7.67 35.39
C ALA A 127 14.25 -7.71 35.65
N ILE A 128 13.58 -6.54 35.67
CA ILE A 128 12.11 -6.48 35.80
C ILE A 128 11.42 -7.05 34.56
N VAL A 129 11.90 -6.70 33.35
CA VAL A 129 11.31 -7.18 32.10
C VAL A 129 11.44 -8.70 32.00
N ASP A 130 12.60 -9.26 32.33
CA ASP A 130 12.82 -10.70 32.38
C ASP A 130 11.92 -11.40 33.41
N TYR A 131 11.74 -10.78 34.58
CA TYR A 131 10.84 -11.28 35.62
C TYR A 131 9.35 -11.27 35.19
N CYS A 132 8.92 -10.21 34.49
CA CYS A 132 7.52 -10.06 34.05
C CYS A 132 7.20 -10.81 32.75
N ARG A 133 8.22 -11.20 31.98
CA ARG A 133 8.08 -11.85 30.66
C ARG A 133 7.17 -13.09 30.67
N PRO A 134 7.26 -14.03 31.63
CA PRO A 134 6.37 -15.20 31.67
C PRO A 134 4.89 -14.83 31.86
N TYR A 135 4.63 -13.69 32.50
CA TYR A 135 3.28 -13.22 32.83
C TYR A 135 2.65 -12.35 31.73
N ARG A 136 3.29 -12.19 30.56
CA ARG A 136 2.82 -11.31 29.47
C ARG A 136 1.35 -11.54 29.13
N ARG A 137 0.92 -12.80 28.98
CA ARG A 137 -0.45 -13.13 28.60
C ARG A 137 -1.45 -12.72 29.69
N GLN A 138 -1.13 -12.95 30.96
CA GLN A 138 -1.96 -12.52 32.09
C GLN A 138 -2.02 -10.99 32.19
N ILE A 139 -0.88 -10.30 32.01
CA ILE A 139 -0.80 -8.82 32.03
C ILE A 139 -1.72 -8.22 30.96
N VAL A 140 -1.62 -8.73 29.71
CA VAL A 140 -2.42 -8.22 28.59
C VAL A 140 -3.90 -8.48 28.83
N ASN A 141 -4.28 -9.71 29.17
CA ASN A 141 -5.69 -10.07 29.37
C ASN A 141 -6.35 -9.30 30.52
N CYS A 142 -5.61 -9.05 31.60
CA CYS A 142 -6.14 -8.35 32.77
C CYS A 142 -6.50 -6.88 32.46
N ARG A 143 -5.68 -6.20 31.66
CA ARG A 143 -5.79 -4.73 31.44
C ARG A 143 -6.37 -4.33 30.09
N ARG A 144 -6.58 -5.27 29.15
CA ARG A 144 -7.09 -4.98 27.79
C ARG A 144 -8.39 -4.17 27.76
N ASN A 145 -9.31 -4.44 28.68
CA ASN A 145 -10.65 -3.83 28.71
C ASN A 145 -10.80 -2.74 29.78
N CYS A 146 -9.70 -2.22 30.32
CA CYS A 146 -9.75 -1.26 31.41
C CYS A 146 -9.47 0.17 30.93
N PHE A 147 -10.42 1.09 31.17
CA PHE A 147 -10.36 2.46 30.67
C PHE A 147 -10.23 3.55 31.74
N VAL A 148 -10.77 3.35 32.95
CA VAL A 148 -10.89 4.43 33.96
C VAL A 148 -10.36 4.02 35.34
N ASP A 149 -10.70 2.83 35.84
CA ASP A 149 -10.18 2.31 37.12
C ASP A 149 -9.80 0.83 36.99
N CYS A 150 -8.49 0.55 36.93
CA CYS A 150 -7.99 -0.81 36.77
C CYS A 150 -7.69 -1.45 38.12
N PRO A 151 -8.48 -2.46 38.56
CA PRO A 151 -8.15 -3.21 39.76
C PRO A 151 -6.82 -3.95 39.58
N ARG A 152 -6.20 -4.33 40.69
CA ARG A 152 -4.97 -5.12 40.66
C ARG A 152 -5.27 -6.50 40.07
N CYS A 153 -4.40 -6.96 39.19
CA CYS A 153 -4.49 -8.31 38.62
C CYS A 153 -4.09 -9.33 39.69
N SER A 154 -4.97 -10.28 40.02
CA SER A 154 -4.72 -11.27 41.07
C SER A 154 -3.62 -12.28 40.70
N ASP A 155 -3.48 -12.59 39.40
CA ASP A 155 -2.54 -13.60 38.87
C ASP A 155 -1.18 -13.02 38.44
N VAL A 156 -0.92 -11.74 38.73
CA VAL A 156 0.29 -11.04 38.26
C VAL A 156 1.00 -10.41 39.46
N PRO A 157 2.34 -10.55 39.56
CA PRO A 157 3.11 -9.90 40.63
C PRO A 157 2.87 -8.40 40.72
N GLU A 158 2.89 -7.82 41.93
CA GLU A 158 2.62 -6.39 42.13
C GLU A 158 3.52 -5.50 41.28
N ASN A 159 4.80 -5.87 41.14
CA ASN A 159 5.78 -5.14 40.34
C ASN A 159 5.44 -5.11 38.84
N CYS A 160 4.74 -6.12 38.32
CA CYS A 160 4.37 -6.24 36.90
C CYS A 160 2.97 -5.69 36.60
N SER A 161 2.24 -5.25 37.64
CA SER A 161 0.83 -4.87 37.53
C SER A 161 0.61 -3.42 37.12
N SER A 162 1.64 -2.64 36.76
CA SER A 162 1.52 -1.20 36.44
C SER A 162 0.98 -0.95 35.03
N GLN A 163 0.35 0.21 34.80
CA GLN A 163 -0.16 0.57 33.47
C GLN A 163 0.96 0.75 32.44
N MET A 164 2.09 1.33 32.84
CA MET A 164 3.23 1.47 31.92
C MET A 164 3.83 0.12 31.54
N ILE A 165 3.89 -0.86 32.44
CA ILE A 165 4.36 -2.22 32.09
C ILE A 165 3.39 -2.88 31.11
N PHE A 166 2.09 -2.70 31.31
CA PHE A 166 1.09 -3.15 30.33
C PHE A 166 1.33 -2.53 28.95
N ASP A 167 1.43 -1.20 28.84
CA ASP A 167 1.68 -0.54 27.56
C ASP A 167 3.05 -0.93 26.97
N PHE A 168 4.05 -1.15 27.82
CA PHE A 168 5.38 -1.58 27.39
C PHE A 168 5.37 -2.96 26.74
N PHE A 169 4.70 -3.94 27.35
CA PHE A 169 4.56 -5.27 26.75
C PHE A 169 3.56 -5.28 25.59
N TYR A 170 2.40 -4.64 25.73
CA TYR A 170 1.33 -4.70 24.74
C TYR A 170 1.65 -3.88 23.48
N ARG A 171 2.26 -2.70 23.62
CA ARG A 171 2.39 -1.73 22.53
C ARG A 171 3.80 -1.51 22.02
N ILE A 172 4.83 -1.63 22.85
CA ILE A 172 6.22 -1.28 22.49
C ILE A 172 7.05 -2.52 22.13
N LEU A 173 7.02 -3.54 22.99
CA LEU A 173 7.79 -4.77 22.80
C LEU A 173 7.03 -5.78 21.94
N PRO A 174 7.73 -6.50 21.05
CA PRO A 174 7.11 -7.54 20.26
C PRO A 174 6.71 -8.74 21.11
N LYS A 175 5.83 -9.56 20.56
CA LYS A 175 5.34 -10.79 21.18
C LYS A 175 6.45 -11.80 21.42
N ASN A 176 7.33 -11.98 20.43
CA ASN A 176 8.43 -12.93 20.46
C ASN A 176 9.77 -12.21 20.63
N LEU A 177 10.21 -12.04 21.87
CA LEU A 177 11.52 -11.43 22.18
C LEU A 177 12.73 -12.32 21.80
N ASN A 178 12.50 -13.55 21.33
CA ASN A 178 13.54 -14.47 20.85
C ASN A 178 13.71 -14.44 19.32
N SER A 179 12.86 -13.73 18.58
CA SER A 179 13.01 -13.64 17.12
C SER A 179 14.26 -12.84 16.78
N GLN A 180 14.91 -13.19 15.67
CA GLN A 180 15.98 -12.37 15.10
C GLN A 180 15.64 -12.15 13.63
N PRO A 181 15.45 -10.89 13.18
CA PRO A 181 15.54 -9.63 13.93
C PRO A 181 14.35 -9.36 14.87
N ILE A 182 14.48 -8.36 15.75
CA ILE A 182 13.43 -7.91 16.69
C ILE A 182 12.87 -6.57 16.21
N TYR A 183 11.55 -6.42 16.25
CA TYR A 183 10.87 -5.17 15.90
C TYR A 183 10.30 -4.48 17.13
N ILE A 184 10.68 -3.22 17.36
CA ILE A 184 10.14 -2.40 18.44
C ILE A 184 9.26 -1.30 17.87
N ASN A 185 8.14 -1.04 18.55
CA ASN A 185 7.23 0.02 18.17
C ASN A 185 7.49 1.29 18.99
N GLY A 186 7.09 2.43 18.45
CA GLY A 186 7.14 3.73 19.12
C GLY A 186 6.02 4.64 18.63
N PHE A 187 5.56 5.53 19.52
CA PHE A 187 4.46 6.46 19.23
C PHE A 187 4.98 7.88 19.20
N LEU A 188 4.66 8.61 18.13
CA LEU A 188 4.93 10.04 18.06
C LEU A 188 3.77 10.81 18.71
N PRO A 189 4.01 12.02 19.25
CA PRO A 189 3.01 12.84 19.92
C PRO A 189 2.03 13.53 18.96
N ILE A 190 1.64 12.86 17.88
CA ILE A 190 0.71 13.35 16.86
C ILE A 190 -0.31 12.26 16.53
N PHE A 191 -1.55 12.66 16.28
CA PHE A 191 -2.57 11.74 15.76
C PHE A 191 -2.31 11.42 14.29
N THR A 192 -2.89 10.33 13.79
CA THR A 192 -2.94 10.04 12.36
C THR A 192 -3.73 11.11 11.60
N LEU A 193 -3.52 11.19 10.28
CA LEU A 193 -4.18 12.20 9.45
C LEU A 193 -5.72 12.08 9.49
N SER A 194 -6.25 10.86 9.45
CA SER A 194 -7.68 10.62 9.63
C SER A 194 -8.17 10.98 11.02
N GLY A 195 -7.35 10.74 12.05
CA GLY A 195 -7.58 11.21 13.42
C GLY A 195 -7.91 12.70 13.46
N TYR A 196 -7.05 13.54 12.88
CA TYR A 196 -7.31 14.99 12.83
C TYR A 196 -8.52 15.37 11.96
N ARG A 197 -8.65 14.78 10.76
CA ARG A 197 -9.77 15.07 9.85
C ARG A 197 -11.12 14.73 10.48
N SER A 198 -11.21 13.62 11.22
CA SER A 198 -12.44 13.20 11.92
C SER A 198 -12.89 14.20 13.00
N ARG A 199 -11.95 14.98 13.55
CA ARG A 199 -12.18 16.02 14.56
C ARG A 199 -12.32 17.42 13.96
N GLY A 200 -12.29 17.54 12.63
CA GLY A 200 -12.42 18.82 11.93
C GLY A 200 -11.14 19.67 11.89
N PHE A 201 -9.97 19.11 12.24
CA PHE A 201 -8.69 19.82 12.16
C PHE A 201 -8.06 19.63 10.78
N TYR A 202 -8.21 20.62 9.90
CA TYR A 202 -7.66 20.61 8.54
C TYR A 202 -6.29 21.27 8.38
N ASN A 203 -5.74 21.86 9.44
CA ASN A 203 -4.43 22.52 9.41
C ASN A 203 -3.27 21.51 9.21
N ALA A 204 -3.45 20.28 9.67
CA ALA A 204 -2.51 19.19 9.45
C ALA A 204 -2.59 18.67 8.00
N THR A 205 -1.77 19.21 7.11
CA THR A 205 -1.69 18.77 5.71
C THR A 205 -0.80 17.53 5.53
N VAL A 206 -1.01 16.81 4.43
CA VAL A 206 -0.23 15.62 4.04
C VAL A 206 1.27 15.93 3.95
N ASN A 207 1.63 17.14 3.48
CA ASN A 207 3.02 17.56 3.35
C ASN A 207 3.78 17.57 4.69
N HIS A 208 3.12 17.92 5.80
CA HIS A 208 3.74 17.87 7.12
C HIS A 208 4.14 16.44 7.49
N TYR A 209 3.29 15.45 7.18
CA TYR A 209 3.60 14.04 7.40
C TYR A 209 4.69 13.51 6.47
N ILE A 210 4.69 13.95 5.20
CA ILE A 210 5.76 13.59 4.25
C ILE A 210 7.10 14.13 4.74
N ASN A 211 7.15 15.36 5.23
CA ASN A 211 8.38 15.95 5.78
C ASN A 211 8.86 15.17 7.02
N LEU A 212 7.92 14.77 7.90
CA LEU A 212 8.22 13.94 9.06
C LEU A 212 8.73 12.54 8.66
N GLN A 213 8.11 11.89 7.68
CA GLN A 213 8.57 10.62 7.12
C GLN A 213 9.97 10.75 6.52
N ASN A 214 10.24 11.83 5.78
CA ASN A 214 11.56 12.10 5.21
C ASN A 214 12.61 12.35 6.30
N ALA A 215 12.25 13.05 7.39
CA ALA A 215 13.13 13.24 8.54
C ALA A 215 13.47 11.90 9.21
N LEU A 216 12.49 11.02 9.43
CA LEU A 216 12.73 9.66 9.95
C LEU A 216 13.65 8.84 9.04
N ARG A 217 13.44 8.89 7.72
CA ARG A 217 14.32 8.23 6.74
C ARG A 217 15.74 8.81 6.75
N ASN A 218 15.87 10.13 6.86
CA ASN A 218 17.18 10.79 6.94
C ASN A 218 17.91 10.43 8.22
N PHE A 219 17.21 10.36 9.35
CA PHE A 219 17.77 9.89 10.62
C PHE A 219 18.27 8.44 10.50
N SER A 220 17.50 7.56 9.86
CA SER A 220 17.91 6.17 9.59
C SER A 220 19.15 6.07 8.69
N ARG A 221 19.28 6.96 7.69
CA ARG A 221 20.49 7.02 6.85
C ARG A 221 21.72 7.54 7.61
N GLN A 222 21.53 8.48 8.53
CA GLN A 222 22.61 9.07 9.33
C GLN A 222 23.09 8.12 10.45
N ARG A 223 22.17 7.38 11.08
CA ARG A 223 22.45 6.48 12.20
C ARG A 223 22.24 5.03 11.77
N ARG A 224 23.33 4.30 11.46
CA ARG A 224 23.27 2.89 11.01
C ARG A 224 22.56 1.94 11.98
N SER A 225 22.54 2.26 13.27
CA SER A 225 21.83 1.47 14.28
C SER A 225 20.31 1.70 14.30
N PHE A 226 19.80 2.75 13.66
CA PHE A 226 18.38 3.02 13.55
C PHE A 226 17.88 2.59 12.18
N ILE A 227 17.20 1.45 12.10
CA ILE A 227 16.62 0.96 10.84
C ILE A 227 15.10 1.12 10.92
N LEU A 228 14.57 2.11 10.20
CA LEU A 228 13.13 2.31 10.10
C LEU A 228 12.52 1.21 9.21
N LYS A 229 11.52 0.49 9.72
CA LYS A 229 10.79 -0.54 8.97
C LYS A 229 9.35 -0.17 8.71
N GLY A 230 8.63 0.23 9.75
CA GLY A 230 7.20 0.44 9.72
C GLY A 230 6.82 1.87 10.02
N LEU A 231 5.77 2.37 9.37
CA LEU A 231 5.19 3.67 9.69
C LEU A 231 3.67 3.63 9.56
N SER A 232 2.96 4.14 10.56
CA SER A 232 1.51 4.28 10.56
C SER A 232 1.12 5.74 10.74
N MET A 233 0.64 6.36 9.66
CA MET A 233 0.20 7.76 9.66
C MET A 233 -1.17 8.00 8.99
N ASP A 234 -1.77 6.96 8.41
CA ASP A 234 -2.98 7.00 7.57
C ASP A 234 -2.94 8.07 6.44
N ILE A 235 -1.79 8.14 5.75
CA ILE A 235 -1.57 9.02 4.58
C ILE A 235 -1.53 8.27 3.24
N LYS A 236 -1.66 6.94 3.28
CA LYS A 236 -1.51 6.04 2.11
C LYS A 236 -2.39 6.44 0.94
N ARG A 237 -3.67 6.73 1.20
CA ARG A 237 -4.67 7.07 0.16
C ARG A 237 -4.34 8.37 -0.56
N ASP A 238 -3.87 9.38 0.18
CA ASP A 238 -3.51 10.68 -0.38
C ASP A 238 -2.24 10.55 -1.24
N ILE A 239 -1.24 9.77 -0.79
CA ILE A 239 -0.03 9.47 -1.58
C ILE A 239 -0.38 8.68 -2.85
N LEU A 240 -1.29 7.71 -2.75
CA LEU A 240 -1.70 6.89 -3.88
C LEU A 240 -2.34 7.73 -5.00
N TYR A 241 -3.11 8.75 -4.64
CA TYR A 241 -3.74 9.65 -5.61
C TYR A 241 -2.69 10.42 -6.43
N ASP A 242 -1.71 11.02 -5.76
CA ASP A 242 -0.61 11.72 -6.42
C ASP A 242 0.28 10.76 -7.23
N GLY A 243 0.48 9.54 -6.73
CA GLY A 243 1.16 8.46 -7.45
C GLY A 243 0.44 8.10 -8.76
N ALA A 244 -0.87 7.88 -8.71
CA ALA A 244 -1.66 7.54 -9.90
C ALA A 244 -1.67 8.66 -10.95
N LYS A 245 -1.57 9.93 -10.54
CA LYS A 245 -1.39 11.06 -11.48
C LYS A 245 -0.04 10.98 -12.20
N ARG A 246 1.01 10.50 -11.55
CA ARG A 246 2.31 10.27 -12.19
C ARG A 246 2.27 9.05 -13.09
N ASP A 247 1.63 7.97 -12.66
CA ASP A 247 1.50 6.74 -13.45
C ASP A 247 0.67 6.95 -14.72
N SER A 248 -0.32 7.84 -14.70
CA SER A 248 -1.07 8.19 -15.92
C SER A 248 -0.20 8.90 -16.98
N LEU A 249 0.81 9.67 -16.56
CA LEU A 249 1.82 10.22 -17.49
C LEU A 249 2.70 9.13 -18.09
N LEU A 250 3.08 8.12 -17.29
CA LEU A 250 3.81 6.96 -17.80
C LEU A 250 2.97 6.13 -18.78
N ALA A 251 1.67 5.98 -18.50
CA ALA A 251 0.73 5.33 -19.42
C ALA A 251 0.61 6.09 -20.75
N CYS A 252 0.65 7.43 -20.73
CA CYS A 252 0.71 8.24 -21.95
C CYS A 252 2.00 7.98 -22.74
N GLY A 253 3.14 7.85 -22.06
CA GLY A 253 4.41 7.43 -22.67
C GLY A 253 4.33 6.05 -23.33
N ALA A 254 3.74 5.07 -22.63
CA ALA A 254 3.51 3.73 -23.18
C ALA A 254 2.58 3.75 -24.41
N ALA A 255 1.54 4.59 -24.37
CA ALA A 255 0.64 4.76 -25.51
C ALA A 255 1.38 5.29 -26.74
N PHE A 256 2.25 6.28 -26.56
CA PHE A 256 3.10 6.80 -27.63
C PHE A 256 4.01 5.71 -28.21
N CYS A 257 4.61 4.86 -27.38
CA CYS A 257 5.42 3.73 -27.84
C CYS A 257 4.61 2.75 -28.70
N VAL A 258 3.39 2.40 -28.30
CA VAL A 258 2.53 1.50 -29.09
C VAL A 258 2.12 2.14 -30.40
N PHE A 259 1.72 3.41 -30.40
CA PHE A 259 1.43 4.12 -31.66
C PHE A 259 2.66 4.22 -32.56
N PHE A 260 3.85 4.37 -32.01
CA PHE A 260 5.09 4.34 -32.78
C PHE A 260 5.32 2.96 -33.43
N VAL A 261 5.05 1.86 -32.72
CA VAL A 261 5.11 0.50 -33.29
C VAL A 261 4.05 0.30 -34.38
N VAL A 262 2.81 0.74 -34.15
CA VAL A 262 1.73 0.72 -35.16
C VAL A 262 2.12 1.52 -36.41
N PHE A 263 2.75 2.67 -36.21
CA PHE A 263 3.28 3.49 -37.30
C PHE A 263 4.42 2.79 -38.05
N LEU A 264 5.38 2.17 -37.36
CA LEU A 264 6.47 1.43 -38.00
C LEU A 264 5.95 0.22 -38.81
N TYR A 265 4.92 -0.47 -38.32
CA TYR A 265 4.33 -1.61 -39.00
C TYR A 265 3.51 -1.19 -40.24
N SER A 266 2.63 -0.20 -40.08
CA SER A 266 1.74 0.24 -41.17
C SER A 266 2.42 1.18 -42.18
N LEU A 267 3.47 1.90 -41.77
CA LEU A 267 4.13 3.01 -42.49
C LEU A 267 3.15 4.07 -43.04
N ASN A 268 1.95 4.16 -42.46
CA ASN A 268 0.87 5.01 -42.92
C ASN A 268 0.35 5.86 -41.74
N VAL A 269 0.61 7.17 -41.80
CA VAL A 269 0.19 8.12 -40.75
C VAL A 269 -1.33 8.14 -40.58
N LEU A 270 -2.08 8.03 -41.69
CA LEU A 270 -3.54 8.06 -41.66
C LEU A 270 -4.13 6.86 -40.91
N PHE A 271 -3.58 5.66 -41.11
CA PHE A 271 -3.97 4.47 -40.37
C PHE A 271 -3.69 4.63 -38.86
N CYS A 272 -2.50 5.13 -38.51
CA CYS A 272 -2.14 5.39 -37.12
C CYS A 272 -3.09 6.39 -36.44
N PHE A 273 -3.46 7.48 -37.13
CA PHE A 273 -4.41 8.47 -36.61
C PHE A 273 -5.82 7.87 -36.44
N THR A 274 -6.26 7.04 -37.39
CA THR A 274 -7.55 6.35 -37.32
C THR A 274 -7.63 5.41 -36.13
N VAL A 275 -6.60 4.61 -35.87
CA VAL A 275 -6.54 3.72 -34.69
C VAL A 275 -6.57 4.57 -33.40
N ALA A 276 -5.82 5.66 -33.33
CA ALA A 276 -5.85 6.56 -32.16
C ALA A 276 -7.24 7.19 -31.94
N PHE A 277 -7.89 7.66 -33.01
CA PHE A 277 -9.24 8.23 -32.95
C PHE A 277 -10.28 7.21 -32.51
N MET A 278 -10.19 5.98 -33.03
CA MET A 278 -11.07 4.88 -32.67
C MET A 278 -10.94 4.50 -31.19
N LEU A 279 -9.71 4.34 -30.69
CA LEU A 279 -9.48 4.05 -29.26
C LEU A 279 -10.01 5.18 -28.38
N LEU A 280 -9.76 6.44 -28.72
CA LEU A 280 -10.30 7.59 -27.99
C LEU A 280 -11.84 7.62 -28.02
N GLY A 281 -12.45 7.37 -29.19
CA GLY A 281 -13.89 7.32 -29.37
C GLY A 281 -14.54 6.22 -28.53
N SER A 282 -13.90 5.06 -28.40
CA SER A 282 -14.40 3.94 -27.58
C SER A 282 -14.45 4.29 -26.09
N VAL A 283 -13.44 4.99 -25.57
CA VAL A 283 -13.43 5.47 -24.18
C VAL A 283 -14.48 6.55 -23.99
N LEU A 284 -14.57 7.53 -24.88
CA LEU A 284 -15.51 8.65 -24.75
C LEU A 284 -16.97 8.17 -24.77
N SER A 285 -17.30 7.23 -25.68
CA SER A 285 -18.63 6.62 -25.74
C SER A 285 -18.95 5.79 -24.49
N ALA A 286 -17.99 4.98 -24.01
CA ALA A 286 -18.15 4.23 -22.78
C ALA A 286 -18.29 5.15 -21.55
N LEU A 287 -17.54 6.25 -21.48
CA LEU A 287 -17.60 7.21 -20.39
C LEU A 287 -18.93 7.98 -20.39
N ALA A 288 -19.45 8.35 -21.57
CA ALA A 288 -20.76 8.96 -21.71
C ALA A 288 -21.86 8.04 -21.15
N LEU A 289 -21.86 6.77 -21.55
CA LEU A 289 -22.84 5.79 -21.05
C LEU A 289 -22.63 5.49 -19.56
N TYR A 290 -21.39 5.38 -19.09
CA TYR A 290 -21.05 5.14 -17.69
C TYR A 290 -21.47 6.30 -16.78
N SER A 291 -21.36 7.55 -17.26
CA SER A 291 -21.75 8.75 -16.52
C SER A 291 -23.25 8.80 -16.19
N LEU A 292 -24.10 8.10 -16.97
CA LEU A 292 -25.53 7.97 -16.68
C LEU A 292 -25.81 7.12 -15.43
N PHE A 293 -24.91 6.17 -15.10
CA PHE A 293 -25.08 5.27 -13.97
C PHE A 293 -24.41 5.78 -12.68
N THR A 294 -23.30 6.52 -12.79
CA THR A 294 -22.62 7.03 -11.60
C THR A 294 -21.79 8.29 -11.86
N THR A 295 -21.73 9.16 -10.85
CA THR A 295 -20.94 10.40 -10.84
C THR A 295 -19.50 10.20 -10.35
N THR A 296 -19.20 9.08 -9.70
CA THR A 296 -17.88 8.81 -9.14
C THR A 296 -17.05 7.92 -10.08
N PHE A 297 -15.85 8.37 -10.43
CA PHE A 297 -14.91 7.60 -11.25
C PHE A 297 -13.82 6.95 -10.38
N PRO A 298 -13.83 5.62 -10.21
CA PRO A 298 -12.78 4.92 -9.47
C PRO A 298 -11.42 4.98 -10.17
N LEU A 299 -10.36 5.13 -9.39
CA LEU A 299 -8.97 5.09 -9.87
C LEU A 299 -8.62 3.79 -10.60
N LEU A 300 -9.22 2.65 -10.19
CA LEU A 300 -9.03 1.36 -10.84
C LEU A 300 -9.43 1.37 -12.33
N ASN A 301 -10.38 2.22 -12.72
CA ASN A 301 -10.81 2.34 -14.12
C ASN A 301 -9.71 2.89 -15.02
N LEU A 302 -8.64 3.50 -14.47
CA LEU A 302 -7.47 3.91 -15.26
C LEU A 302 -6.74 2.72 -15.90
N VAL A 303 -6.83 1.52 -15.32
CA VAL A 303 -6.23 0.30 -15.89
C VAL A 303 -6.88 -0.08 -17.21
N VAL A 304 -8.17 0.24 -17.40
CA VAL A 304 -8.90 -0.05 -18.64
C VAL A 304 -8.27 0.65 -19.84
N PHE A 305 -7.69 1.84 -19.67
CA PHE A 305 -7.02 2.54 -20.76
C PHE A 305 -5.79 1.77 -21.27
N VAL A 306 -5.00 1.20 -20.36
CA VAL A 306 -3.83 0.39 -20.70
C VAL A 306 -4.25 -0.93 -21.36
N LEU A 307 -5.28 -1.57 -20.81
CA LEU A 307 -5.83 -2.80 -21.36
C LEU A 307 -6.40 -2.60 -22.78
N LEU A 308 -7.20 -1.55 -22.96
CA LEU A 308 -7.81 -1.18 -24.24
C LEU A 308 -6.74 -0.92 -25.29
N LEU A 309 -5.67 -0.23 -24.93
CA LEU A 309 -4.60 0.09 -25.86
C LEU A 309 -3.90 -1.17 -26.36
N ALA A 310 -3.76 -2.20 -25.53
CA ALA A 310 -3.23 -3.50 -25.96
C ALA A 310 -4.23 -4.23 -26.88
N ILE A 311 -5.47 -4.43 -26.43
CA ILE A 311 -6.47 -5.23 -27.16
C ILE A 311 -6.88 -4.54 -28.47
N GLY A 312 -7.21 -3.26 -28.42
CA GLY A 312 -7.71 -2.51 -29.58
C GLY A 312 -6.64 -2.21 -30.63
N SER A 313 -5.34 -2.26 -30.28
CA SER A 313 -4.28 -2.20 -31.30
C SER A 313 -4.00 -3.56 -31.95
N ASP A 314 -4.20 -4.67 -31.21
CA ASP A 314 -4.06 -6.04 -31.74
C ASP A 314 -5.11 -6.33 -32.81
N ASP A 315 -6.39 -6.09 -32.50
CA ASP A 315 -7.49 -6.28 -33.46
C ASP A 315 -7.23 -5.42 -34.73
N ALA A 316 -6.73 -4.18 -34.58
CA ALA A 316 -6.41 -3.31 -35.71
C ALA A 316 -5.32 -3.88 -36.63
N PHE A 317 -4.32 -4.59 -36.06
CA PHE A 317 -3.31 -5.29 -36.85
C PHE A 317 -3.87 -6.52 -37.57
N VAL A 318 -4.77 -7.26 -36.92
CA VAL A 318 -5.47 -8.40 -37.53
C VAL A 318 -6.27 -7.94 -38.75
N LEU A 319 -6.97 -6.80 -38.66
CA LEU A 319 -7.69 -6.25 -39.82
C LEU A 319 -6.73 -5.85 -40.94
N LEU A 320 -5.67 -5.12 -40.61
CA LEU A 320 -4.72 -4.61 -41.60
C LEU A 320 -4.02 -5.74 -42.36
N ASN A 321 -3.68 -6.84 -41.68
CA ASN A 321 -3.03 -8.00 -42.31
C ASN A 321 -4.01 -8.84 -43.15
N SER A 322 -5.29 -8.86 -42.80
CA SER A 322 -6.31 -9.62 -43.53
C SER A 322 -6.85 -8.85 -44.76
N PHE A 323 -6.73 -7.52 -44.76
CA PHE A 323 -7.30 -6.66 -45.80
C PHE A 323 -6.65 -6.89 -47.19
N PRO A 324 -7.43 -6.98 -48.28
CA PRO A 324 -6.90 -7.31 -49.60
C PRO A 324 -5.98 -6.20 -50.16
N PRO A 325 -4.75 -6.54 -50.62
CA PRO A 325 -3.76 -5.54 -51.02
C PRO A 325 -3.95 -4.96 -52.44
N THR A 326 -4.54 -5.70 -53.39
CA THR A 326 -4.54 -5.31 -54.82
C THR A 326 -5.93 -4.96 -55.38
N ASP A 327 -6.98 -5.70 -55.04
CA ASP A 327 -8.34 -5.49 -55.60
C ASP A 327 -9.40 -5.31 -54.51
N VAL A 328 -9.69 -4.05 -54.17
CA VAL A 328 -10.75 -3.67 -53.22
C VAL A 328 -12.08 -3.57 -53.94
N THR A 329 -12.73 -4.72 -54.12
CA THR A 329 -14.11 -4.85 -54.63
C THR A 329 -15.06 -5.05 -53.44
N PRO A 330 -16.36 -4.72 -53.57
CA PRO A 330 -17.32 -4.96 -52.49
C PRO A 330 -17.39 -6.45 -52.10
N ALA A 331 -17.21 -7.37 -53.06
CA ALA A 331 -17.19 -8.81 -52.79
C ALA A 331 -15.97 -9.24 -51.96
N THR A 332 -14.76 -8.78 -52.32
CA THR A 332 -13.53 -9.14 -51.59
C THR A 332 -13.49 -8.52 -50.18
N VAL A 333 -14.05 -7.31 -50.02
CA VAL A 333 -14.21 -6.69 -48.70
C VAL A 333 -15.21 -7.45 -47.83
N HIS A 334 -16.33 -7.90 -48.41
CA HIS A 334 -17.33 -8.67 -47.67
C HIS A 334 -16.78 -10.02 -47.19
N GLU A 335 -16.07 -10.74 -48.06
CA GLU A 335 -15.42 -12.01 -47.73
C GLU A 335 -14.32 -11.85 -46.68
N CYS A 336 -13.49 -10.80 -46.78
CA CYS A 336 -12.50 -10.48 -45.77
C CYS A 336 -13.15 -10.16 -44.42
N LEU A 337 -14.19 -9.31 -44.41
CA LEU A 337 -14.86 -8.89 -43.18
C LEU A 337 -15.64 -10.03 -42.53
N SER A 338 -16.26 -10.94 -43.27
CA SER A 338 -17.02 -12.05 -42.69
C SER A 338 -16.12 -12.94 -41.83
N HIS A 339 -14.92 -13.25 -42.31
CA HIS A 339 -13.93 -14.01 -41.56
C HIS A 339 -13.31 -13.19 -40.43
N THR A 340 -12.85 -11.96 -40.72
CA THR A 340 -12.11 -11.17 -39.75
C THR A 340 -12.99 -10.64 -38.61
N ALA A 341 -14.23 -10.23 -38.90
CA ALA A 341 -15.19 -9.78 -37.89
C ALA A 341 -15.53 -10.89 -36.89
N SER A 342 -15.63 -12.15 -37.34
CA SER A 342 -15.88 -13.28 -36.45
C SER A 342 -14.71 -13.53 -35.49
N ALA A 343 -13.48 -13.40 -35.98
CA ALA A 343 -12.28 -13.53 -35.17
C ALA A 343 -12.16 -12.40 -34.14
N MET A 344 -12.38 -11.15 -34.56
CA MET A 344 -12.37 -9.96 -33.69
C MET A 344 -13.51 -9.97 -32.67
N LEU A 345 -14.69 -10.49 -33.05
CA LEU A 345 -15.80 -10.63 -32.11
C LEU A 345 -15.43 -11.63 -31.02
N LEU A 346 -14.76 -12.72 -31.38
CA LEU A 346 -14.33 -13.73 -30.42
C LEU A 346 -13.27 -13.18 -29.46
N THR A 347 -12.28 -12.40 -29.95
CA THR A 347 -11.27 -11.76 -29.10
C THR A 347 -11.89 -10.72 -28.17
N SER A 348 -12.71 -9.82 -28.71
CA SER A 348 -13.39 -8.78 -27.92
C SER A 348 -14.45 -9.36 -26.94
N ALA A 349 -15.22 -10.38 -27.32
CA ALA A 349 -16.20 -11.01 -26.44
C ALA A 349 -15.54 -11.84 -25.33
N SER A 350 -14.50 -12.62 -25.66
CA SER A 350 -13.77 -13.42 -24.66
C SER A 350 -13.06 -12.56 -23.61
N THR A 351 -12.74 -11.30 -23.94
CA THR A 351 -12.20 -10.31 -22.98
C THR A 351 -13.29 -9.53 -22.24
N ALA A 352 -14.37 -9.13 -22.91
CA ALA A 352 -15.46 -8.36 -22.28
C ALA A 352 -16.35 -9.19 -21.35
N VAL A 353 -16.67 -10.44 -21.70
CA VAL A 353 -17.55 -11.31 -20.90
C VAL A 353 -17.02 -11.52 -19.48
N PRO A 354 -15.73 -11.82 -19.23
CA PRO A 354 -15.17 -11.84 -17.88
C PRO A 354 -15.42 -10.57 -17.07
N PHE A 355 -15.29 -9.37 -17.68
CA PHE A 355 -15.58 -8.12 -16.99
C PHE A 355 -17.06 -7.95 -16.64
N PHE A 356 -17.97 -8.38 -17.52
CA PHE A 356 -19.40 -8.38 -17.23
C PHE A 356 -19.80 -9.44 -16.19
N THR A 357 -19.22 -10.64 -16.25
CA THR A 357 -19.47 -11.69 -15.23
C THR A 357 -18.96 -11.28 -13.84
N ASN A 358 -17.89 -10.48 -13.76
CA ASN A 358 -17.42 -9.91 -12.51
C ASN A 358 -18.50 -9.04 -11.83
N ILE A 359 -19.35 -8.35 -12.60
CA ILE A 359 -20.48 -7.56 -12.07
C ILE A 359 -21.49 -8.44 -11.30
N LEU A 360 -21.71 -9.66 -11.79
CA LEU A 360 -22.63 -10.64 -11.18
C LEU A 360 -22.07 -11.26 -9.90
N SER A 361 -20.74 -11.20 -9.70
CA SER A 361 -20.11 -11.76 -8.52
C SER A 361 -20.54 -10.96 -7.27
N SER A 362 -21.41 -11.56 -6.45
CA SER A 362 -21.79 -11.05 -5.13
C SER A 362 -20.80 -11.54 -4.07
N VAL A 363 -19.49 -11.41 -4.31
CA VAL A 363 -18.49 -11.79 -3.31
C VAL A 363 -18.44 -10.71 -2.24
N VAL A 364 -19.30 -10.88 -1.24
CA VAL A 364 -19.19 -10.32 0.10
C VAL A 364 -17.89 -10.88 0.69
N VAL A 365 -16.80 -10.12 0.63
CA VAL A 365 -15.60 -10.44 1.40
C VAL A 365 -15.90 -10.06 2.85
N PHE A 366 -16.30 -11.10 3.61
CA PHE A 366 -16.30 -11.34 5.07
C PHE A 366 -15.49 -10.34 5.94
N ARG A 367 -15.79 -10.01 7.22
CA ARG A 367 -16.49 -10.70 8.32
C ARG A 367 -16.87 -9.70 9.44
N GLN A 368 -17.96 -10.01 10.12
CA GLN A 368 -18.47 -9.43 11.36
C GLN A 368 -17.53 -9.68 12.58
N VAL A 369 -16.91 -8.64 13.11
CA VAL A 369 -16.57 -8.49 14.55
C VAL A 369 -16.71 -7.01 14.93
N LEU A 370 -17.75 -6.71 15.71
CA LEU A 370 -17.85 -5.69 16.76
C LEU A 370 -16.93 -4.44 16.69
N SER A 371 -17.47 -3.31 16.24
CA SER A 371 -17.44 -1.98 16.90
C SER A 371 -17.74 -0.89 15.86
N SER A 372 -18.55 0.10 16.24
CA SER A 372 -19.43 0.88 15.37
C SER A 372 -18.77 1.96 14.47
N SER A 373 -17.55 1.75 13.97
CA SER A 373 -16.83 2.73 13.12
C SER A 373 -16.27 2.20 11.79
N GLU A 374 -16.33 0.90 11.48
CA GLU A 374 -15.76 0.32 10.24
C GLU A 374 -16.76 -0.01 9.12
N PHE A 375 -18.04 0.35 9.28
CA PHE A 375 -19.09 0.07 8.29
C PHE A 375 -18.90 0.80 6.92
N PHE A 376 -18.00 1.78 6.86
CA PHE A 376 -17.76 2.61 5.66
C PHE A 376 -16.80 1.95 4.65
N ILE A 377 -15.82 1.15 5.10
CA ILE A 377 -14.75 0.64 4.23
C ILE A 377 -15.25 -0.54 3.37
N VAL A 378 -16.06 -1.43 3.93
CA VAL A 378 -16.59 -2.63 3.22
C VAL A 378 -17.61 -2.26 2.14
N LYS A 379 -18.45 -1.23 2.37
CA LYS A 379 -19.37 -0.71 1.32
C LYS A 379 -18.62 -0.03 0.17
N PHE A 380 -17.45 0.56 0.43
CA PHE A 380 -16.66 1.28 -0.57
C PHE A 380 -16.06 0.33 -1.61
N ASP A 381 -15.50 -0.81 -1.18
CA ASP A 381 -14.87 -1.78 -2.08
C ASP A 381 -15.88 -2.51 -2.97
N PHE A 382 -17.07 -2.82 -2.43
CA PHE A 382 -18.16 -3.48 -3.16
C PHE A 382 -18.72 -2.64 -4.32
N LYS A 383 -18.89 -1.32 -4.11
CA LYS A 383 -19.33 -0.41 -5.18
C LYS A 383 -18.26 -0.25 -6.26
N ARG A 384 -16.97 -0.25 -5.86
CA ARG A 384 -15.83 0.00 -6.75
C ARG A 384 -15.64 -1.08 -7.80
N ARG A 385 -15.76 -2.36 -7.42
CA ARG A 385 -15.54 -3.51 -8.34
C ARG A 385 -16.60 -3.62 -9.43
N ARG A 386 -17.87 -3.36 -9.11
CA ARG A 386 -18.97 -3.33 -10.09
C ARG A 386 -18.82 -2.21 -11.12
N CYS A 387 -18.37 -1.04 -10.66
CA CYS A 387 -18.07 0.09 -11.53
C CYS A 387 -16.92 -0.17 -12.51
N PHE A 388 -15.90 -0.92 -12.08
CA PHE A 388 -14.77 -1.31 -12.92
C PHE A 388 -15.18 -2.29 -14.03
N GLY A 389 -15.86 -3.39 -13.69
CA GLY A 389 -16.32 -4.37 -14.67
C GLY A 389 -17.27 -3.77 -15.71
N LEU A 390 -18.19 -2.90 -15.29
CA LEU A 390 -19.11 -2.20 -16.18
C LEU A 390 -18.38 -1.27 -17.16
N PHE A 391 -17.45 -0.44 -16.66
CA PHE A 391 -16.70 0.48 -17.51
C PHE A 391 -15.82 -0.29 -18.51
N ALA A 392 -15.05 -1.27 -18.04
CA ALA A 392 -14.17 -2.08 -18.87
C ALA A 392 -14.94 -2.83 -19.97
N GLY A 393 -16.04 -3.51 -19.62
CA GLY A 393 -16.86 -4.24 -20.56
C GLY A 393 -17.48 -3.33 -21.64
N LEU A 394 -18.03 -2.17 -21.24
CA LEU A 394 -18.60 -1.20 -22.18
C LEU A 394 -17.53 -0.65 -23.14
N THR A 395 -16.35 -0.30 -22.64
CA THR A 395 -15.25 0.21 -23.48
C THR A 395 -14.84 -0.80 -24.55
N LEU A 396 -14.72 -2.10 -24.20
CA LEU A 396 -14.38 -3.14 -25.17
C LEU A 396 -15.48 -3.37 -26.21
N VAL A 397 -16.76 -3.32 -25.81
CA VAL A 397 -17.89 -3.43 -26.75
C VAL A 397 -17.89 -2.26 -27.73
N PHE A 398 -17.72 -1.02 -27.25
CA PHE A 398 -17.63 0.14 -28.13
C PHE A 398 -16.38 0.13 -29.01
N ASN A 399 -15.25 -0.40 -28.51
CA ASN A 399 -14.05 -0.61 -29.31
C ASN A 399 -14.36 -1.49 -30.52
N TYR A 400 -14.86 -2.70 -30.29
CA TYR A 400 -15.25 -3.63 -31.36
C TYR A 400 -16.22 -3.02 -32.37
N LEU A 401 -17.26 -2.32 -31.90
CA LEU A 401 -18.24 -1.66 -32.77
C LEU A 401 -17.62 -0.57 -33.66
N LEU A 402 -16.74 0.25 -33.08
CA LEU A 402 -16.00 1.28 -33.84
C LEU A 402 -15.00 0.63 -34.80
N GLU A 403 -14.44 -0.52 -34.46
CA GLU A 403 -13.45 -1.18 -35.29
C GLU A 403 -14.05 -1.67 -36.60
N ILE A 404 -15.13 -2.46 -36.51
CA ILE A 404 -15.76 -3.04 -37.70
C ILE A 404 -16.44 -2.00 -38.58
N SER A 405 -16.91 -0.90 -37.99
CA SER A 405 -17.58 0.15 -38.74
C SER A 405 -16.58 1.16 -39.33
N PHE A 406 -15.70 1.72 -38.50
CA PHE A 406 -14.87 2.86 -38.88
C PHE A 406 -13.56 2.46 -39.56
N LEU A 407 -12.89 1.40 -39.09
CA LEU A 407 -11.56 1.03 -39.59
C LEU A 407 -11.59 0.53 -41.06
N PRO A 408 -12.51 -0.38 -41.48
CA PRO A 408 -12.67 -0.76 -42.89
C PRO A 408 -13.04 0.42 -43.79
N ALA A 409 -13.90 1.33 -43.34
CA ALA A 409 -14.31 2.50 -44.11
C ALA A 409 -13.10 3.38 -44.47
N VAL A 410 -12.19 3.57 -43.52
CA VAL A 410 -10.95 4.31 -43.74
C VAL A 410 -9.98 3.55 -44.63
N LEU A 411 -9.82 2.24 -44.47
CA LEU A 411 -8.95 1.43 -45.33
C LEU A 411 -9.41 1.45 -46.80
N ILE A 412 -10.71 1.37 -47.05
CA ILE A 412 -11.29 1.50 -48.41
C ILE A 412 -10.98 2.89 -48.98
N PHE A 413 -11.16 3.93 -48.17
CA PHE A 413 -10.87 5.32 -48.57
C PHE A 413 -9.38 5.53 -48.89
N GLN A 414 -8.49 5.00 -48.05
CA GLN A 414 -7.05 5.08 -48.23
C GLN A 414 -6.63 4.39 -49.53
N ASN A 415 -7.15 3.18 -49.80
CA ASN A 415 -6.78 2.44 -50.99
C ASN A 415 -7.21 3.14 -52.28
N ARG A 416 -8.37 3.79 -52.29
CA ARG A 416 -8.85 4.55 -53.46
C ARG A 416 -8.03 5.81 -53.77
N ARG A 417 -7.38 6.43 -52.76
CA ARG A 417 -6.72 7.75 -52.92
C ARG A 417 -5.19 7.73 -52.82
N MET A 418 -4.57 6.78 -52.13
CA MET A 418 -3.14 6.87 -51.75
C MET A 418 -2.26 5.67 -52.18
N HIS A 419 -2.78 4.72 -52.96
CA HIS A 419 -2.11 3.45 -53.32
C HIS A 419 -0.76 3.56 -54.07
N ARG A 420 -0.34 4.74 -54.55
CA ARG A 420 0.88 4.86 -55.40
C ARG A 420 2.23 4.95 -54.69
N ARG A 421 2.35 4.95 -53.35
CA ARG A 421 3.64 5.27 -52.68
C ARG A 421 4.25 4.24 -51.72
N CYS A 422 3.63 3.09 -51.44
CA CYS A 422 4.14 2.18 -50.41
C CYS A 422 4.51 0.77 -50.94
N SER A 423 5.62 0.64 -51.68
CA SER A 423 6.24 -0.66 -51.99
C SER A 423 7.59 -0.90 -51.26
N SER A 424 8.06 0.08 -50.50
CA SER A 424 9.37 0.04 -49.82
C SER A 424 9.35 -0.66 -48.46
N ALA A 425 8.17 -0.83 -47.83
CA ALA A 425 7.98 -1.39 -46.49
C ALA A 425 8.41 -2.87 -46.37
N TRP A 426 8.05 -3.67 -47.36
CA TRP A 426 8.24 -5.13 -47.38
C TRP A 426 9.72 -5.56 -47.41
N ARG A 427 10.64 -4.65 -47.73
CA ARG A 427 12.08 -4.95 -47.75
C ARG A 427 12.72 -4.94 -46.37
N LEU A 428 12.23 -4.11 -45.43
CA LEU A 428 12.88 -3.93 -44.12
C LEU A 428 12.71 -5.14 -43.20
N PHE A 429 11.57 -5.84 -43.28
CA PHE A 429 11.22 -6.97 -42.41
C PHE A 429 11.33 -8.35 -43.09
N ARG A 430 11.95 -8.44 -44.27
CA ARG A 430 12.01 -9.70 -45.05
C ARG A 430 12.67 -10.86 -44.28
N LYS A 431 13.71 -10.56 -43.48
CA LYS A 431 14.39 -11.56 -42.62
C LYS A 431 13.51 -12.02 -41.45
N LEU A 432 12.77 -11.10 -40.82
CA LEU A 432 11.85 -11.42 -39.71
C LEU A 432 10.66 -12.25 -40.22
N ASN A 433 10.14 -11.91 -41.40
CA ASN A 433 9.06 -12.67 -42.03
C ASN A 433 9.48 -14.10 -42.38
N TYR A 434 10.71 -14.31 -42.88
CA TYR A 434 11.24 -15.65 -43.10
C TYR A 434 11.35 -16.47 -41.81
N LEU A 435 11.84 -15.84 -40.73
CA LEU A 435 11.91 -16.48 -39.40
C LEU A 435 10.52 -16.90 -38.91
N MET A 436 9.52 -16.03 -39.01
CA MET A 436 8.18 -16.26 -38.46
C MET A 436 7.32 -17.16 -39.35
N ARG A 437 7.42 -17.07 -40.68
CA ARG A 437 6.56 -17.82 -41.60
C ARG A 437 7.12 -19.19 -41.98
N ASP A 438 8.45 -19.32 -42.06
CA ASP A 438 9.07 -20.54 -42.59
C ASP A 438 9.80 -21.32 -41.48
N LEU A 439 10.66 -20.65 -40.69
CA LEU A 439 11.45 -21.34 -39.66
C LEU A 439 10.59 -21.77 -38.46
N LEU A 440 9.74 -20.87 -37.94
CA LEU A 440 8.94 -21.15 -36.75
C LEU A 440 8.00 -22.36 -36.94
N PRO A 441 7.20 -22.46 -38.02
CA PRO A 441 6.36 -23.64 -38.24
C PRO A 441 7.18 -24.91 -38.45
N PHE A 442 8.32 -24.81 -39.16
CA PHE A 442 9.23 -25.95 -39.35
C PHE A 442 9.74 -26.51 -38.02
N VAL A 443 10.16 -25.64 -37.09
CA VAL A 443 10.62 -26.02 -35.75
C VAL A 443 9.49 -26.61 -34.91
N ILE A 444 8.29 -26.02 -34.95
CA ILE A 444 7.13 -26.52 -34.18
C ILE A 444 6.71 -27.90 -34.66
N VAL A 445 6.61 -28.11 -35.98
CA VAL A 445 6.18 -29.39 -36.57
C VAL A 445 7.24 -30.47 -36.33
N SER A 446 8.52 -30.16 -36.55
CA SER A 446 9.63 -31.10 -36.34
C SER A 446 9.80 -31.48 -34.87
N GLY A 447 9.57 -30.53 -33.95
CA GLY A 447 9.72 -30.70 -32.50
C GLY A 447 8.45 -31.08 -31.74
N ARG A 448 7.37 -31.48 -32.42
CA ARG A 448 6.01 -31.59 -31.82
C ARG A 448 5.93 -32.35 -30.49
N PHE A 449 6.62 -33.48 -30.36
CA PHE A 449 6.58 -34.30 -29.14
C PHE A 449 7.35 -33.64 -28.00
N ILE A 450 8.46 -32.97 -28.31
CA ILE A 450 9.26 -32.23 -27.32
C ILE A 450 8.46 -31.06 -26.76
N TRP A 451 7.79 -30.29 -27.63
CA TRP A 451 6.90 -29.19 -27.21
C TRP A 451 5.72 -29.68 -26.38
N LEU A 452 5.04 -30.76 -26.81
CA LEU A 452 3.87 -31.26 -26.10
C LEU A 452 4.21 -31.80 -24.72
N THR A 453 5.28 -32.59 -24.61
CA THR A 453 5.75 -33.14 -23.32
C THR A 453 6.25 -32.04 -22.38
N SER A 454 7.10 -31.14 -22.86
CA SER A 454 7.63 -30.05 -22.03
C SER A 454 6.54 -29.10 -21.51
N LEU A 455 5.63 -28.64 -22.37
CA LEU A 455 4.55 -27.75 -21.96
C LEU A 455 3.57 -28.46 -21.02
N ALA A 456 3.26 -29.75 -21.24
CA ALA A 456 2.41 -30.52 -20.34
C ALA A 456 3.03 -30.66 -18.94
N VAL A 457 4.34 -30.93 -18.86
CA VAL A 457 5.07 -30.99 -17.59
C VAL A 457 5.07 -29.63 -16.88
N ILE A 458 5.29 -28.53 -17.60
CA ILE A 458 5.24 -27.17 -17.05
C ILE A 458 3.84 -26.86 -16.49
N VAL A 459 2.78 -27.17 -17.23
CA VAL A 459 1.40 -26.93 -16.78
C VAL A 459 1.06 -27.79 -15.56
N ALA A 460 1.50 -29.05 -15.53
CA ALA A 460 1.29 -29.93 -14.38
C ALA A 460 2.01 -29.41 -13.12
N LEU A 461 3.27 -28.98 -13.25
CA LEU A 461 4.05 -28.38 -12.17
C LEU A 461 3.40 -27.07 -11.70
N ALA A 462 3.00 -26.19 -12.63
CA ALA A 462 2.32 -24.94 -12.30
C ALA A 462 1.00 -25.21 -11.55
N GLY A 463 0.17 -26.13 -12.05
CA GLY A 463 -1.07 -26.52 -11.40
C GLY A 463 -0.87 -27.09 -9.99
N PHE A 464 0.14 -27.95 -9.81
CA PHE A 464 0.51 -28.48 -8.50
C PHE A 464 0.95 -27.37 -7.54
N THR A 465 1.84 -26.47 -7.97
CA THR A 465 2.31 -25.36 -7.12
C THR A 465 1.21 -24.38 -6.76
N CYS A 466 0.27 -24.09 -7.66
CA CYS A 466 -0.89 -23.26 -7.35
C CYS A 466 -1.80 -23.92 -6.33
N TYR A 467 -2.03 -25.23 -6.43
CA TYR A 467 -2.85 -25.96 -5.46
C TYR A 467 -2.25 -25.98 -4.06
N THR A 468 -0.93 -26.12 -3.93
CA THR A 468 -0.27 -26.22 -2.61
C THR A 468 0.00 -24.88 -1.95
N ASN A 469 0.30 -23.83 -2.73
CA ASN A 469 0.87 -22.59 -2.19
C ASN A 469 -0.06 -21.37 -2.26
N LEU A 470 -1.20 -21.45 -2.95
CA LEU A 470 -2.09 -20.29 -3.09
C LEU A 470 -3.01 -20.18 -1.86
N GLN A 471 -2.62 -19.31 -0.94
CA GLN A 471 -3.35 -19.02 0.29
C GLN A 471 -3.93 -17.59 0.26
N PHE A 472 -5.04 -17.38 0.95
CA PHE A 472 -5.61 -16.05 1.12
C PHE A 472 -4.74 -15.21 2.07
N PRO A 473 -4.61 -13.90 1.84
CA PRO A 473 -3.89 -13.02 2.77
C PRO A 473 -4.64 -12.96 4.11
N GLU A 474 -3.93 -13.27 5.21
CA GLU A 474 -4.53 -13.34 6.55
C GLU A 474 -4.68 -11.97 7.23
N TYR A 475 -3.71 -11.06 7.04
CA TYR A 475 -3.60 -9.82 7.82
C TYR A 475 -3.89 -8.55 7.02
N ASN A 476 -3.34 -8.42 5.81
CA ASN A 476 -3.56 -7.25 4.96
C ASN A 476 -4.34 -7.65 3.69
N PRO A 477 -5.67 -7.44 3.67
CA PRO A 477 -6.49 -7.82 2.52
C PRO A 477 -6.29 -6.89 1.31
N LEU A 478 -5.69 -5.71 1.49
CA LEU A 478 -5.67 -4.67 0.46
C LEU A 478 -4.30 -3.98 0.38
N GLN A 479 -3.37 -4.67 -0.27
CA GLN A 479 -2.04 -4.15 -0.52
C GLN A 479 -2.05 -3.05 -1.59
N LEU A 480 -1.63 -1.84 -1.22
CA LEU A 480 -1.63 -0.67 -2.13
C LEU A 480 -0.24 -0.31 -2.66
N PHE A 481 0.81 -0.61 -1.88
CA PHE A 481 2.19 -0.31 -2.25
C PHE A 481 3.06 -1.57 -2.27
N VAL A 482 4.29 -1.43 -2.77
CA VAL A 482 5.29 -2.50 -2.72
C VAL A 482 5.63 -2.84 -1.26
N ASN A 483 5.91 -4.11 -0.97
CA ASN A 483 6.26 -4.61 0.37
C ASN A 483 7.40 -3.86 1.07
N SER A 484 8.29 -3.21 0.30
CA SER A 484 9.41 -2.42 0.83
C SER A 484 9.00 -1.04 1.35
N ASN A 485 7.78 -0.57 1.05
CA ASN A 485 7.29 0.70 1.57
C ASN A 485 6.98 0.58 3.06
N GLU A 486 7.40 1.56 3.85
CA GLU A 486 7.31 1.49 5.32
C GLU A 486 5.86 1.43 5.81
N HIS A 487 4.95 2.11 5.10
CA HIS A 487 3.53 2.04 5.43
C HIS A 487 2.94 0.66 5.11
N GLU A 488 3.43 -0.01 4.06
CA GLU A 488 2.95 -1.34 3.68
C GLU A 488 3.50 -2.43 4.57
N TRP A 489 4.78 -2.32 4.91
CA TRP A 489 5.42 -3.21 5.86
C TRP A 489 4.71 -3.18 7.21
N TYR A 490 4.30 -1.99 7.69
CA TYR A 490 3.56 -1.85 8.94
C TYR A 490 2.25 -2.63 8.91
N ASP A 491 1.39 -2.42 7.91
CA ASP A 491 0.09 -3.11 7.83
C ASP A 491 0.24 -4.63 7.69
N ASN A 492 1.30 -5.10 7.01
CA ASN A 492 1.56 -6.54 6.84
C ASN A 492 2.07 -7.24 8.10
N ASN A 493 2.79 -6.54 8.99
CA ASN A 493 3.54 -7.16 10.08
C ASN A 493 3.12 -6.70 11.48
N ALA A 494 2.47 -5.54 11.63
CA ALA A 494 2.17 -4.97 12.94
C ALA A 494 1.28 -5.88 13.79
N GLU A 495 0.23 -6.47 13.22
CA GLU A 495 -0.62 -7.42 13.95
C GLU A 495 0.15 -8.68 14.34
N ARG A 496 0.99 -9.21 13.46
CA ARG A 496 1.79 -10.40 13.73
C ARG A 496 2.79 -10.19 14.86
N GLU A 497 3.44 -9.03 14.88
CA GLU A 497 4.54 -8.73 15.81
C GLU A 497 4.04 -8.19 17.17
N PHE A 498 2.96 -7.40 17.18
CA PHE A 498 2.49 -6.68 18.38
C PHE A 498 1.15 -7.18 18.95
N ALA A 499 0.26 -7.81 18.17
CA ALA A 499 -1.05 -8.29 18.62
C ALA A 499 -1.06 -9.78 19.07
#